data_AF-A0A9J6ZU49-F1
#
_entry.id   AF-A0A9J6ZU49-F1
#
_cell.length_a   1.000
_cell.length_b   1.000
_cell.length_c   1.000
_cell.angle_alpha   90.00
_cell.angle_beta   90.00
_cell.angle_gamma   90.00
#
_symmetry.space_group_name_H-M   'P 1'
#
loop_
_entity.id
_entity.type
_entity.pdbx_description
1 polymer ?
#
loop_
_entity_poly.entity_id
_entity_poly.type
_entity_poly.pdbx_seq_one_letter_code
_entity_poly.pdbx_strand_id
1 'polypeptide(L)'
;MKGNGRIRLAIGIAVILLTLIWLTSTPDSEQTDSGIVPPSPIAPIHREAGATSPSGTAESPSPVTPAVSSARLEIPAQQADGEIARALIAALRNGQQQLDADSLLNRALELQQQGRVTDAYLLLFFNARNGHGPSAMLLGELHDPAHFTTGSTPIQEPDPLQAFKWYSLARQSGVEQAEERLAVLRSHIEQAAAEGDGNARRLLLNWR
;
A
#
# COMPACT_ATOMS: atom_id res chain seq x y z
N MET A 1 16.86 -7.56 -61.93
CA MET A 1 17.85 -7.06 -60.96
C MET A 1 17.39 -5.71 -60.44
N LYS A 2 17.67 -5.42 -59.16
CA LYS A 2 17.58 -4.11 -58.48
C LYS A 2 16.18 -3.68 -58.03
N GLY A 3 15.96 -3.72 -56.72
CA GLY A 3 14.73 -3.16 -56.13
C GLY A 3 14.62 -3.18 -54.61
N ASN A 4 15.29 -4.08 -53.87
CA ASN A 4 14.93 -4.30 -52.44
C ASN A 4 15.99 -3.82 -51.44
N GLY A 5 17.07 -3.17 -51.90
CA GLY A 5 18.16 -2.67 -51.04
C GLY A 5 17.87 -1.34 -50.34
N ARG A 6 16.96 -0.53 -50.89
CA ARG A 6 16.66 0.82 -50.34
C ARG A 6 15.71 0.79 -49.14
N ILE A 7 14.82 -0.21 -49.08
CA ILE A 7 13.82 -0.33 -48.00
C ILE A 7 14.46 -0.93 -46.73
N ARG A 8 15.46 -1.80 -46.88
CA ARG A 8 16.21 -2.35 -45.73
C ARG A 8 17.17 -1.34 -45.07
N LEU A 9 17.56 -0.28 -45.79
CA LEU A 9 18.44 0.78 -45.26
C LEU A 9 17.67 1.83 -44.44
N ALA A 10 16.39 2.08 -44.75
CA ALA A 10 15.57 3.06 -44.03
C ALA A 10 15.15 2.57 -42.62
N ILE A 11 14.95 1.26 -42.43
CA ILE A 11 14.55 0.68 -41.13
C ILE A 11 15.73 0.64 -40.15
N GLY A 12 16.98 0.52 -40.65
CA GLY A 12 18.18 0.52 -39.80
C GLY A 12 18.49 1.86 -39.13
N ILE A 13 18.13 2.99 -39.76
CA ILE A 13 18.41 4.34 -39.25
C ILE A 13 17.36 4.78 -38.20
N ALA A 14 16.12 4.32 -38.32
CA ALA A 14 15.06 4.64 -37.36
C ALA A 14 15.25 3.95 -35.99
N VAL A 15 15.83 2.75 -35.96
CA VAL A 15 16.07 2.02 -34.69
C VAL A 15 17.26 2.59 -33.91
N ILE A 16 18.29 3.11 -34.60
CA ILE A 16 19.48 3.71 -33.94
C ILE A 16 19.16 5.08 -33.33
N LEU A 17 18.19 5.83 -33.87
CA LEU A 17 17.76 7.12 -33.30
C LEU A 17 16.78 6.98 -32.12
N LEU A 18 16.04 5.86 -32.01
CA LEU A 18 15.08 5.67 -30.90
C LEU A 18 15.74 5.10 -29.63
N THR A 19 16.89 4.44 -29.73
CA THR A 19 17.64 3.91 -28.58
C THR A 19 18.54 4.95 -27.89
N LEU A 20 18.74 6.14 -28.48
CA LEU A 20 19.61 7.18 -27.91
C LEU A 20 18.90 8.12 -26.91
N ILE A 21 17.58 8.04 -26.79
CA ILE A 21 16.75 8.97 -25.99
C ILE A 21 16.56 8.53 -24.53
N TRP A 22 17.03 7.34 -24.13
CA TRP A 22 16.95 6.86 -22.75
C TRP A 22 18.27 6.90 -21.95
N LEU A 23 19.33 7.53 -22.47
CA LEU A 23 20.66 7.53 -21.83
C LEU A 23 21.21 8.90 -21.42
N THR A 24 20.42 9.98 -21.39
CA THR A 24 20.92 11.31 -20.96
C THR A 24 20.05 12.05 -19.93
N SER A 25 19.17 11.37 -19.20
CA SER A 25 18.44 11.99 -18.09
C SER A 25 19.05 11.62 -16.74
N THR A 26 20.23 12.17 -16.47
CA THR A 26 20.76 12.34 -15.11
C THR A 26 20.49 13.78 -14.69
N PRO A 27 19.60 14.07 -13.72
CA PRO A 27 19.59 15.38 -13.10
C PRO A 27 20.82 15.49 -12.19
N ASP A 28 21.89 16.02 -12.74
CA ASP A 28 23.08 16.38 -11.97
C ASP A 28 22.80 17.65 -11.15
N SER A 29 23.37 17.64 -9.95
CA SER A 29 23.17 18.64 -8.90
C SER A 29 24.31 19.63 -8.92
N GLU A 30 24.10 20.87 -9.33
CA GLU A 30 24.97 22.02 -9.00
C GLU A 30 24.07 23.26 -8.90
N GLN A 31 23.73 23.81 -7.74
CA GLN A 31 24.57 24.63 -6.85
C GLN A 31 25.33 25.77 -7.56
N THR A 32 24.66 26.91 -7.68
CA THR A 32 25.26 28.26 -7.75
C THR A 32 24.63 29.05 -6.60
N ASP A 33 25.26 29.14 -5.44
CA ASP A 33 26.27 30.15 -5.07
C ASP A 33 25.88 31.58 -5.44
N SER A 34 25.42 32.32 -4.44
CA SER A 34 25.95 33.66 -4.14
C SER A 34 25.38 34.19 -2.84
N GLY A 35 26.21 34.12 -1.79
CA GLY A 35 26.33 35.20 -0.83
C GLY A 35 25.47 35.13 0.43
N ILE A 36 25.94 34.39 1.44
CA ILE A 36 26.31 34.97 2.75
C ILE A 36 27.44 34.12 3.35
N VAL A 37 28.49 34.82 3.75
CA VAL A 37 29.84 34.37 4.11
C VAL A 37 29.87 33.55 5.42
N PRO A 38 30.70 32.48 5.52
CA PRO A 38 30.94 31.70 6.76
C PRO A 38 31.80 32.45 7.81
N PRO A 39 31.82 31.99 9.08
CA PRO A 39 32.20 32.80 10.25
C PRO A 39 33.72 32.93 10.45
N SER A 40 34.14 33.95 11.22
CA SER A 40 35.53 34.10 11.71
C SER A 40 35.60 34.01 13.26
N PRO A 41 36.77 33.63 13.83
CA PRO A 41 36.86 32.88 15.10
C PRO A 41 37.43 33.65 16.33
N ILE A 42 36.89 33.32 17.51
CA ILE A 42 37.45 33.17 18.90
C ILE A 42 38.36 34.25 19.57
N ALA A 43 37.77 34.93 20.58
CA ALA A 43 38.19 35.30 21.98
C ALA A 43 39.49 36.12 22.27
N PRO A 44 39.86 36.49 23.54
CA PRO A 44 39.16 36.77 24.83
C PRO A 44 39.64 38.07 25.57
N ILE A 45 38.84 38.84 26.34
CA ILE A 45 39.40 39.68 27.45
C ILE A 45 38.41 39.91 28.62
N HIS A 46 38.92 39.69 29.83
CA HIS A 46 38.35 39.82 31.18
C HIS A 46 37.89 41.24 31.61
N ARG A 47 36.96 41.33 32.59
CA ARG A 47 37.23 41.68 34.02
C ARG A 47 36.11 42.49 34.72
N GLU A 48 35.73 41.97 35.89
CA GLU A 48 35.23 42.60 37.15
C GLU A 48 33.84 43.26 37.31
N ALA A 49 33.10 42.65 38.26
CA ALA A 49 32.62 43.18 39.54
C ALA A 49 31.23 43.85 39.66
N GLY A 50 30.48 43.34 40.66
CA GLY A 50 29.22 43.87 41.21
C GLY A 50 28.07 42.86 41.10
N ALA A 51 28.00 41.80 41.92
CA ALA A 51 27.27 41.73 43.19
C ALA A 51 25.78 42.16 43.03
N THR A 52 24.74 41.36 43.31
CA THR A 52 24.50 40.48 44.47
C THR A 52 23.43 39.39 44.17
N SER A 53 23.61 38.19 44.72
CA SER A 53 22.61 37.12 44.88
C SER A 53 21.52 37.49 45.91
N PRO A 54 20.42 36.70 46.01
CA PRO A 54 20.40 35.58 46.99
C PRO A 54 19.84 34.28 46.36
N SER A 55 20.56 33.15 46.48
CA SER A 55 20.56 32.17 47.59
C SER A 55 19.35 31.23 47.65
N GLY A 56 19.67 29.93 47.58
CA GLY A 56 18.80 28.74 47.70
C GLY A 56 19.32 27.65 46.73
N THR A 57 20.39 26.90 47.02
CA THR A 57 20.47 25.68 47.89
C THR A 57 19.42 24.64 47.48
N ALA A 58 19.67 23.37 47.13
CA ALA A 58 20.83 22.49 46.98
C ALA A 58 20.34 21.24 46.19
N GLU A 59 21.15 20.66 45.28
CA GLU A 59 21.73 19.29 45.40
C GLU A 59 20.76 18.12 45.06
N SER A 60 20.82 17.50 43.86
CA SER A 60 21.64 16.34 43.41
C SER A 60 20.83 15.01 43.35
N PRO A 61 21.31 13.87 42.80
CA PRO A 61 20.75 13.25 41.58
C PRO A 61 20.27 11.80 41.81
N SER A 62 19.65 11.15 40.80
CA SER A 62 19.98 9.75 40.44
C SER A 62 19.27 9.23 39.17
N PRO A 63 19.94 8.36 38.40
CA PRO A 63 19.48 7.79 37.13
C PRO A 63 18.76 6.44 37.34
N VAL A 64 17.81 6.09 36.46
CA VAL A 64 17.43 4.68 36.24
C VAL A 64 16.99 4.46 34.79
N THR A 65 17.83 3.72 34.08
CA THR A 65 17.51 2.94 32.88
C THR A 65 16.29 2.04 33.15
N PRO A 66 15.33 1.89 32.23
CA PRO A 66 14.50 0.69 32.21
C PRO A 66 15.19 -0.39 31.36
N ALA A 67 15.34 -1.54 31.98
CA ALA A 67 15.90 -2.76 31.47
C ALA A 67 15.06 -3.41 30.36
N VAL A 68 15.81 -4.02 29.43
CA VAL A 68 15.57 -5.29 28.73
C VAL A 68 14.22 -5.99 29.01
N SER A 69 13.44 -6.08 27.93
CA SER A 69 12.75 -7.28 27.44
C SER A 69 12.74 -8.49 28.38
N SER A 70 11.56 -8.85 28.88
CA SER A 70 11.31 -10.20 29.39
C SER A 70 9.87 -10.60 29.06
N ALA A 71 9.78 -11.52 28.10
CA ALA A 71 8.79 -12.59 28.02
C ALA A 71 7.30 -12.21 28.10
N ARG A 72 6.71 -11.88 26.95
CA ARG A 72 5.32 -12.29 26.71
C ARG A 72 5.32 -13.80 26.53
N LEU A 73 4.92 -14.49 27.59
CA LEU A 73 4.65 -15.92 27.65
C LEU A 73 3.78 -16.38 26.48
N GLU A 74 4.22 -17.48 25.88
CA GLU A 74 3.63 -18.19 24.75
C GLU A 74 2.26 -18.73 25.12
N ILE A 75 1.22 -18.27 24.41
CA ILE A 75 -0.07 -18.94 24.36
C ILE A 75 0.14 -20.15 23.43
N PRO A 76 -0.34 -21.37 23.76
CA PRO A 76 -0.23 -22.52 22.87
C PRO A 76 -0.78 -22.13 21.49
N ALA A 77 0.01 -22.35 20.45
CA ALA A 77 -0.26 -21.94 19.08
C ALA A 77 -1.47 -22.71 18.50
N GLN A 78 -2.67 -22.32 18.92
CA GLN A 78 -3.76 -22.17 17.97
C GLN A 78 -3.20 -21.21 16.92
N GLN A 79 -2.78 -21.77 15.77
CA GLN A 79 -2.03 -21.08 14.73
C GLN A 79 -2.58 -19.67 14.54
N ALA A 80 -1.73 -18.64 14.69
CA ALA A 80 -2.21 -17.28 14.84
C ALA A 80 -3.02 -16.86 13.60
N ASP A 81 -4.08 -16.06 13.78
CA ASP A 81 -4.93 -15.62 12.67
C ASP A 81 -4.10 -15.03 11.52
N GLY A 82 -4.25 -15.60 10.31
CA GLY A 82 -3.52 -15.15 9.12
C GLY A 82 -2.11 -15.74 8.92
N GLU A 83 -1.62 -16.59 9.83
CA GLU A 83 -0.28 -17.17 9.75
C GLU A 83 -0.09 -18.07 8.51
N ILE A 84 -1.10 -18.87 8.15
CA ILE A 84 -1.02 -19.74 6.95
C ILE A 84 -0.89 -18.89 5.69
N ALA A 85 -1.72 -17.86 5.57
CA ALA A 85 -1.67 -16.96 4.42
C ALA A 85 -0.32 -16.23 4.32
N ARG A 86 0.19 -15.71 5.46
CA ARG A 86 1.48 -15.01 5.49
C ARG A 86 2.64 -15.93 5.12
N ALA A 87 2.66 -17.16 5.63
CA ALA A 87 3.69 -18.14 5.30
C ALA A 87 3.67 -18.49 3.80
N LEU A 88 2.48 -18.75 3.24
CA LEU A 88 2.32 -19.04 1.81
C LEU A 88 2.75 -17.84 0.94
N ILE A 89 2.29 -16.63 1.26
CA ILE A 89 2.67 -15.41 0.53
C ILE A 89 4.18 -15.19 0.58
N ALA A 90 4.83 -15.43 1.72
CA ALA A 90 6.29 -15.33 1.84
C ALA A 90 7.00 -16.36 0.95
N ALA A 91 6.54 -17.62 0.94
CA ALA A 91 7.10 -18.66 0.09
C ALA A 91 6.97 -18.31 -1.41
N LEU A 92 5.81 -17.79 -1.83
CA LEU A 92 5.57 -17.34 -3.21
C LEU A 92 6.50 -16.18 -3.60
N ARG A 93 6.63 -15.16 -2.74
CA ARG A 93 7.52 -14.00 -2.98
C ARG A 93 8.99 -14.38 -3.08
N ASN A 94 9.41 -15.38 -2.30
CA ASN A 94 10.79 -15.85 -2.26
C ASN A 94 11.08 -16.95 -3.29
N GLY A 95 10.11 -17.28 -4.16
CA GLY A 95 10.25 -18.35 -5.16
C GLY A 95 10.43 -19.76 -4.57
N GLN A 96 10.15 -19.95 -3.28
CA GLN A 96 10.22 -21.26 -2.61
C GLN A 96 9.00 -22.14 -2.94
N GLN A 97 7.92 -21.51 -3.38
CA GLN A 97 6.73 -22.17 -3.88
C GLN A 97 6.25 -21.44 -5.14
N GLN A 98 5.65 -22.18 -6.06
CA GLN A 98 4.97 -21.62 -7.22
C GLN A 98 3.54 -22.11 -7.20
N LEU A 99 2.60 -21.17 -7.26
CA LEU A 99 1.17 -21.43 -7.33
C LEU A 99 0.60 -20.41 -8.30
N ASP A 100 -0.19 -20.85 -9.27
CA ASP A 100 -0.91 -19.96 -10.16
C ASP A 100 -2.04 -19.22 -9.42
N ALA A 101 -2.56 -18.17 -10.06
CA ALA A 101 -3.54 -17.28 -9.44
C ALA A 101 -4.87 -18.00 -9.13
N ASP A 102 -5.33 -18.92 -9.98
CA ASP A 102 -6.57 -19.66 -9.75
C ASP A 102 -6.42 -20.64 -8.59
N SER A 103 -5.28 -21.35 -8.54
CA SER A 103 -4.95 -22.22 -7.40
C SER A 103 -4.85 -21.46 -6.08
N LEU A 104 -4.32 -20.23 -6.11
CA LEU A 104 -4.26 -19.37 -4.93
C LEU A 104 -5.66 -18.90 -4.48
N LEU A 105 -6.56 -18.62 -5.43
CA LEU A 105 -7.97 -18.33 -5.14
C LEU A 105 -8.64 -19.55 -4.50
N ASN A 106 -8.50 -20.75 -5.08
CA ASN A 106 -9.06 -21.98 -4.53
C ASN A 106 -8.59 -22.21 -3.09
N ARG A 107 -7.30 -21.96 -2.82
CA ARG A 107 -6.76 -22.05 -1.46
C ARG A 107 -7.40 -21.05 -0.51
N ALA A 108 -7.71 -19.84 -0.95
CA ALA A 108 -8.41 -18.85 -0.14
C ALA A 108 -9.85 -19.32 0.19
N LEU A 109 -10.56 -19.89 -0.79
CA LEU A 109 -11.91 -20.41 -0.61
C LEU A 109 -11.96 -21.61 0.36
N GLU A 110 -10.98 -22.52 0.27
CA GLU A 110 -10.82 -23.61 1.24
C GLU A 110 -10.65 -23.09 2.67
N LEU A 111 -9.79 -22.09 2.86
CA LEU A 111 -9.56 -21.48 4.17
C LEU A 111 -10.83 -20.81 4.69
N GLN A 112 -11.60 -20.17 3.82
CA GLN A 112 -12.88 -19.58 4.19
C GLN A 112 -13.88 -20.64 4.69
N GLN A 113 -13.98 -21.79 4.01
CA GLN A 113 -14.83 -22.91 4.44
C GLN A 113 -14.38 -23.52 5.78
N GLN A 114 -13.09 -23.40 6.12
CA GLN A 114 -12.53 -23.84 7.40
C GLN A 114 -12.72 -22.79 8.53
N GLY A 115 -13.42 -21.68 8.26
CA GLY A 115 -13.58 -20.57 9.20
C GLY A 115 -12.31 -19.72 9.37
N ARG A 116 -11.29 -19.93 8.54
CA ARG A 116 -10.02 -19.19 8.54
C ARG A 116 -10.14 -17.89 7.75
N VAL A 117 -11.11 -17.06 8.13
CA VAL A 117 -11.52 -15.87 7.36
C VAL A 117 -10.39 -14.86 7.18
N THR A 118 -9.52 -14.71 8.18
CA THR A 118 -8.34 -13.82 8.09
C THR A 118 -7.34 -14.33 7.06
N ASP A 119 -7.05 -15.64 7.04
CA ASP A 119 -6.15 -16.23 6.05
C ASP A 119 -6.73 -16.13 4.64
N ALA A 120 -8.01 -16.46 4.46
CA ALA A 120 -8.72 -16.34 3.19
C ALA A 120 -8.65 -14.91 2.64
N TYR A 121 -8.97 -13.92 3.48
CA TYR A 121 -8.93 -12.51 3.11
C TYR A 121 -7.53 -12.08 2.65
N LEU A 122 -6.48 -12.47 3.38
CA LEU A 122 -5.10 -12.13 3.01
C LEU A 122 -4.67 -12.74 1.67
N LEU A 123 -5.08 -13.99 1.39
CA LEU A 123 -4.79 -14.63 0.10
C LEU A 123 -5.56 -13.96 -1.05
N LEU A 124 -6.85 -13.66 -0.87
CA LEU A 124 -7.63 -12.90 -1.83
C LEU A 124 -6.99 -11.54 -2.12
N PHE A 125 -6.61 -10.81 -1.07
CA PHE A 125 -5.94 -9.51 -1.18
C PHE A 125 -4.62 -9.60 -1.94
N PHE A 126 -3.77 -10.57 -1.59
CA PHE A 126 -2.51 -10.76 -2.29
C PHE A 126 -2.76 -11.09 -3.78
N ASN A 127 -3.69 -11.99 -4.07
CA ASN A 127 -3.97 -12.41 -5.45
C ASN A 127 -4.55 -11.26 -6.30
N ALA A 128 -5.55 -10.54 -5.77
CA ALA A 128 -6.16 -9.39 -6.42
C ALA A 128 -5.13 -8.29 -6.72
N ARG A 129 -4.22 -8.00 -5.77
CA ARG A 129 -3.13 -7.04 -5.98
C ARG A 129 -2.15 -7.43 -7.08
N ASN A 130 -2.05 -8.71 -7.39
CA ASN A 130 -1.26 -9.22 -8.51
C ASN A 130 -2.07 -9.28 -9.83
N GLY A 131 -3.26 -8.67 -9.86
CA GLY A 131 -4.09 -8.52 -11.07
C GLY A 131 -5.17 -9.58 -11.24
N HIS A 132 -5.34 -10.50 -10.28
CA HIS A 132 -6.34 -11.56 -10.38
C HIS A 132 -7.77 -11.01 -10.21
N GLY A 133 -8.47 -10.87 -11.33
CA GLY A 133 -9.83 -10.31 -11.39
C GLY A 133 -10.84 -11.03 -10.50
N PRO A 134 -10.96 -12.37 -10.55
CA PRO A 134 -11.90 -13.10 -9.69
C PRO A 134 -11.66 -12.90 -8.19
N SER A 135 -10.41 -12.76 -7.76
CA SER A 135 -10.13 -12.43 -6.35
C SER A 135 -10.49 -10.99 -6.01
N ALA A 136 -10.29 -10.04 -6.94
CA ALA A 136 -10.75 -8.66 -6.77
C ALA A 136 -12.28 -8.60 -6.67
N MET A 137 -13.01 -9.39 -7.47
CA MET A 137 -14.46 -9.49 -7.43
C MET A 137 -14.96 -9.90 -6.03
N LEU A 138 -14.38 -10.97 -5.46
CA LEU A 138 -14.73 -11.43 -4.12
C LEU A 138 -14.39 -10.41 -3.03
N LEU A 139 -13.24 -9.72 -3.13
CA LEU A 139 -12.94 -8.63 -2.21
C LEU A 139 -13.99 -7.51 -2.32
N GLY A 140 -14.47 -7.20 -3.52
CA GLY A 140 -15.56 -6.25 -3.72
C GLY A 140 -16.79 -6.64 -2.89
N GLU A 141 -17.24 -7.88 -3.00
CA GLU A 141 -18.39 -8.41 -2.25
C GLU A 141 -18.19 -8.37 -0.73
N LEU A 142 -16.97 -8.65 -0.24
CA LEU A 142 -16.65 -8.58 1.19
C LEU A 142 -16.68 -7.16 1.77
N HIS A 143 -16.67 -6.13 0.94
CA HIS A 143 -16.74 -4.72 1.34
C HIS A 143 -18.09 -4.08 0.98
N ASP A 144 -18.89 -4.72 0.14
CA ASP A 144 -20.13 -4.18 -0.42
C ASP A 144 -21.28 -4.26 0.59
N PRO A 145 -21.93 -3.15 0.98
CA PRO A 145 -23.07 -3.17 1.91
C PRO A 145 -24.21 -4.12 1.51
N ALA A 146 -24.43 -4.34 0.21
CA ALA A 146 -25.50 -5.24 -0.26
C ALA A 146 -25.14 -6.73 -0.12
N HIS A 147 -23.86 -7.06 0.02
CA HIS A 147 -23.35 -8.43 0.07
C HIS A 147 -22.61 -8.77 1.38
N PHE A 148 -22.32 -7.75 2.20
CA PHE A 148 -21.57 -7.89 3.45
C PHE A 148 -22.28 -8.82 4.42
N THR A 149 -21.52 -9.78 4.95
CA THR A 149 -22.00 -10.73 5.95
C THR A 149 -21.04 -10.74 7.13
N THR A 150 -21.51 -10.39 8.33
CA THR A 150 -20.69 -10.42 9.53
C THR A 150 -20.13 -11.82 9.78
N GLY A 151 -18.83 -11.90 10.07
CA GLY A 151 -18.14 -13.16 10.36
C GLY A 151 -17.68 -13.93 9.11
N SER A 152 -18.00 -13.50 7.89
CA SER A 152 -17.42 -14.08 6.66
C SER A 152 -16.04 -13.50 6.30
N THR A 153 -15.66 -12.40 6.96
CA THR A 153 -14.45 -11.61 6.74
C THR A 153 -13.94 -11.06 8.08
N PRO A 154 -12.63 -10.76 8.23
CA PRO A 154 -12.11 -10.05 9.40
C PRO A 154 -12.56 -8.58 9.49
N ILE A 155 -13.25 -8.06 8.47
CA ILE A 155 -13.78 -6.69 8.44
C ILE A 155 -15.03 -6.58 9.33
N GLN A 156 -15.11 -5.51 10.13
CA GLN A 156 -16.22 -5.31 11.07
C GLN A 156 -17.46 -4.67 10.43
N GLU A 157 -17.26 -3.80 9.43
CA GLU A 157 -18.30 -3.03 8.76
C GLU A 157 -18.04 -2.95 7.25
N PRO A 158 -19.08 -2.94 6.40
CA PRO A 158 -18.88 -2.76 4.97
C PRO A 158 -18.24 -1.40 4.66
N ASP A 159 -17.46 -1.34 3.58
CA ASP A 159 -16.80 -0.13 3.09
C ASP A 159 -17.09 0.04 1.58
N PRO A 160 -18.11 0.85 1.22
CA PRO A 160 -18.48 1.09 -0.18
C PRO A 160 -17.33 1.61 -1.06
N LEU A 161 -16.39 2.37 -0.48
CA LEU A 161 -15.23 2.87 -1.22
C LEU A 161 -14.28 1.72 -1.58
N GLN A 162 -14.08 0.79 -0.66
CA GLN A 162 -13.26 -0.39 -0.92
C GLN A 162 -13.95 -1.35 -1.90
N ALA A 163 -15.27 -1.54 -1.78
CA ALA A 163 -16.05 -2.29 -2.77
C ALA A 163 -15.89 -1.72 -4.17
N PHE A 164 -16.04 -0.40 -4.33
CA PHE A 164 -15.85 0.31 -5.59
C PHE A 164 -14.46 0.06 -6.19
N LYS A 165 -13.39 0.17 -5.40
CA LYS A 165 -12.01 -0.07 -5.87
C LYS A 165 -11.82 -1.50 -6.36
N TRP A 166 -12.31 -2.47 -5.61
CA TRP A 166 -12.11 -3.88 -5.92
C TRP A 166 -12.94 -4.34 -7.12
N TYR A 167 -14.21 -3.93 -7.23
CA TYR A 167 -14.98 -4.19 -8.43
C TYR A 167 -14.41 -3.46 -9.66
N SER A 168 -13.91 -2.23 -9.49
CA SER A 168 -13.23 -1.53 -10.58
C SER A 168 -12.00 -2.30 -11.07
N LEU A 169 -11.22 -2.90 -10.16
CA LEU A 169 -10.10 -3.76 -10.52
C LEU A 169 -10.58 -5.05 -11.22
N ALA A 170 -11.63 -5.70 -10.70
CA ALA A 170 -12.20 -6.90 -11.31
C ALA A 170 -12.68 -6.65 -12.74
N ARG A 171 -13.37 -5.52 -12.98
CA ARG A 171 -13.78 -5.07 -14.31
C ARG A 171 -12.59 -4.85 -15.23
N GLN A 172 -11.55 -4.15 -14.77
CA GLN A 172 -10.34 -3.92 -15.56
C GLN A 172 -9.62 -5.22 -15.93
N SER A 173 -9.71 -6.24 -15.08
CA SER A 173 -9.21 -7.59 -15.33
C SER A 173 -10.17 -8.46 -16.16
N GLY A 174 -11.28 -7.93 -16.67
CA GLY A 174 -12.20 -8.63 -17.57
C GLY A 174 -13.30 -9.46 -16.89
N VAL A 175 -13.55 -9.27 -15.59
CA VAL A 175 -14.68 -9.93 -14.90
C VAL A 175 -15.98 -9.22 -15.26
N GLU A 176 -16.80 -9.86 -16.10
CA GLU A 176 -18.06 -9.28 -16.61
C GLU A 176 -19.04 -8.90 -15.50
N GLN A 177 -19.14 -9.73 -14.45
CA GLN A 177 -20.03 -9.51 -13.30
C GLN A 177 -19.73 -8.18 -12.55
N ALA A 178 -18.51 -7.66 -12.67
CA ALA A 178 -18.11 -6.44 -11.95
C ALA A 178 -18.87 -5.19 -12.43
N GLU A 179 -19.29 -5.13 -13.69
CA GLU A 179 -20.09 -3.99 -14.20
C GLU A 179 -21.45 -3.91 -13.53
N GLU A 180 -22.13 -5.05 -13.40
CA GLU A 180 -23.42 -5.14 -12.70
C GLU A 180 -23.26 -4.76 -11.23
N ARG A 181 -22.23 -5.29 -10.55
CA ARG A 181 -21.95 -4.93 -9.15
C ARG A 181 -21.67 -3.44 -8.97
N LEU A 182 -20.91 -2.83 -9.86
CA LEU A 182 -20.66 -1.39 -9.84
C LEU A 182 -21.95 -0.58 -10.04
N ALA A 183 -22.82 -1.01 -10.95
CA ALA A 183 -24.10 -0.33 -11.17
C ALA A 183 -25.01 -0.38 -9.93
N VAL A 184 -25.13 -1.54 -9.30
CA VAL A 184 -25.89 -1.73 -8.05
C VAL A 184 -25.30 -0.89 -6.94
N LEU A 185 -23.98 -0.99 -6.71
CA LEU A 185 -23.27 -0.23 -5.68
C LEU A 185 -23.47 1.28 -5.87
N ARG A 186 -23.39 1.78 -7.12
CA ARG A 186 -23.64 3.19 -7.45
C ARG A 186 -25.04 3.62 -7.03
N SER A 187 -26.06 2.83 -7.36
CA SER A 187 -27.45 3.15 -7.03
C SER A 187 -27.65 3.30 -5.51
N HIS A 188 -27.04 2.42 -4.71
CA HIS A 188 -27.10 2.52 -3.25
C HIS A 188 -26.41 3.77 -2.73
N ILE A 189 -25.25 4.13 -3.29
CA ILE A 189 -24.51 5.34 -2.90
C ILE A 189 -25.28 6.60 -3.30
N GLU A 190 -25.92 6.63 -4.47
CA GLU A 190 -26.77 7.74 -4.91
C GLU A 190 -27.95 7.95 -3.95
N GLN A 191 -28.59 6.87 -3.51
CA GLN A 191 -29.65 6.94 -2.50
C GLN A 191 -29.14 7.48 -1.17
N ALA A 192 -28.05 6.91 -0.62
CA ALA A 192 -27.47 7.37 0.65
C ALA A 192 -27.05 8.85 0.59
N ALA A 193 -26.50 9.29 -0.55
CA ALA A 193 -26.14 10.67 -0.79
C ALA A 193 -27.36 11.62 -0.79
N ALA A 194 -28.48 11.20 -1.39
CA ALA A 194 -29.73 11.93 -1.39
C ALA A 194 -30.35 12.03 0.03
N GLU A 195 -30.14 11.01 0.86
CA GLU A 195 -30.54 10.97 2.27
C GLU A 195 -29.62 11.80 3.19
N GLY A 196 -28.53 12.36 2.63
CA GLY A 196 -27.64 13.30 3.32
C GLY A 196 -26.27 12.75 3.69
N ASP A 197 -25.96 11.49 3.37
CA ASP A 197 -24.66 10.89 3.67
C ASP A 197 -23.52 11.66 2.95
N GLY A 198 -22.62 12.23 3.75
CA GLY A 198 -21.47 12.99 3.27
C GLY A 198 -20.37 12.13 2.67
N ASN A 199 -20.20 10.90 3.15
CA ASN A 199 -19.25 9.94 2.60
C ASN A 199 -19.74 9.43 1.25
N ALA A 200 -21.03 9.12 1.12
CA ALA A 200 -21.64 8.72 -0.14
C ALA A 200 -21.50 9.82 -1.21
N ARG A 201 -21.83 11.07 -0.86
CA ARG A 201 -21.61 12.24 -1.75
C ARG A 201 -20.16 12.36 -2.19
N ARG A 202 -19.20 12.19 -1.27
CA ARG A 202 -17.77 12.26 -1.60
C ARG A 202 -17.33 11.12 -2.53
N LEU A 203 -17.86 9.92 -2.34
CA LEU A 203 -17.58 8.78 -3.20
C LEU A 203 -18.07 9.01 -4.62
N LEU A 204 -19.28 9.56 -4.81
CA LEU A 204 -19.82 9.88 -6.14
C LEU A 204 -18.96 10.89 -6.93
N LEU A 205 -18.32 11.85 -6.25
CA LEU A 205 -17.41 12.79 -6.91
C LEU A 205 -16.18 12.10 -7.53
N ASN A 206 -15.81 10.94 -6.99
CA ASN A 206 -14.67 10.14 -7.42
C ASN A 206 -15.08 8.93 -8.29
N TRP A 207 -16.35 8.84 -8.71
CA TRP A 207 -16.92 7.70 -9.44
C TRP A 207 -16.58 7.70 -10.93
N ARG A 208 -15.29 7.65 -11.26
CA ARG A 208 -14.81 7.67 -12.65
C ARG A 208 -14.05 6.39 -12.96
#